data_AF-A0A0D1JNB5-F1
#
_entry.id   AF-A0A0D1JNB5-F1
#
_cell.length_a   1.000
_cell.length_b   1.000
_cell.length_c   1.000
_cell.angle_alpha   90.00
_cell.angle_beta   90.00
_cell.angle_gamma   90.00
#
_symmetry.space_group_name_H-M   'P 1'
#
loop_
_entity.id
_entity.type
_entity.pdbx_description
1 polymer ?
#
loop_
_entity_poly.entity_id
_entity_poly.type
_entity_poly.pdbx_seq_one_letter_code
_entity_poly.pdbx_strand_id
1 'polypeptide(L)'
;MPSATGARIAGDDYQWLHAWRACMEALHHDLTKNTDNPTIAVGIEEPCVGNGDDVVRHRQRPPHSYSQVKYAVDHRTPLNLDYLDDEKVLKKMLAAHKSLTKDGTPVEMRLVTNRTLDPTDVLLRDLDGRDNRLMPRAAQGGPQSERGRARTAWAAAAQVVEPILMNFLEGFHLDVSYDIPRLRFEISLLMTANGLRSDDAAVDRGTDWVAKHVIAGHRRLSLSDIAEAVTTLELHAGSPWTTISIATIKHDALADQASASIDWVDRIDGDTPWERIAPRPPHTWADLAADIAAIPGDLGGARRILVGGHMRQATGFLVGSELRRVLGFEVGVRQGDHLWSSHENTTPYELDVSDRPIGAGPDIALIVNVAANAADVAAEWIQNAGLPVSTILTVTPARGAGPSAVTSPVAANSLAVAVRDLARRHSRAENMHLFLIGPLGLAILLGHHWNRVTTTHVYEHLGADDYAHAFTVDA
;
A
#
# COMPACT_ATOMS: atom_id res chain seq x y z
N MET A 1 -30.68 -4.10 -14.39
CA MET A 1 -30.18 -2.74 -14.66
C MET A 1 -30.79 -1.85 -13.58
N PRO A 2 -29.97 -1.11 -12.79
CA PRO A 2 -30.51 -0.15 -11.83
C PRO A 2 -31.35 0.93 -12.55
N SER A 3 -32.27 1.57 -11.83
CA SER A 3 -33.01 2.71 -12.37
C SER A 3 -32.06 3.88 -12.65
N ALA A 4 -32.48 4.83 -13.51
CA ALA A 4 -31.67 6.03 -13.78
C ALA A 4 -31.32 6.81 -12.51
N THR A 5 -32.26 6.88 -11.56
CA THR A 5 -32.03 7.47 -10.24
C THR A 5 -31.03 6.67 -9.42
N GLY A 6 -31.12 5.33 -9.43
CA GLY A 6 -30.16 4.47 -8.73
C GLY A 6 -28.74 4.57 -9.30
N ALA A 7 -28.61 4.67 -10.63
CA ALA A 7 -27.33 4.88 -11.30
C ALA A 7 -26.69 6.22 -10.93
N ARG A 8 -27.51 7.28 -10.82
CA ARG A 8 -27.06 8.61 -10.38
C ARG A 8 -26.57 8.59 -8.94
N ILE A 9 -27.36 8.02 -8.02
CA ILE A 9 -26.98 7.91 -6.59
C ILE A 9 -25.66 7.15 -6.44
N ALA A 10 -25.51 6.01 -7.13
CA ALA A 10 -24.27 5.24 -7.08
C ALA A 10 -23.05 6.04 -7.61
N GLY A 11 -23.27 6.91 -8.61
CA GLY A 11 -22.24 7.82 -9.09
C GLY A 11 -21.87 8.91 -8.07
N ASP A 12 -22.86 9.51 -7.42
CA ASP A 12 -22.66 10.51 -6.36
C ASP A 12 -21.90 9.89 -5.17
N ASP A 13 -22.32 8.71 -4.70
CA ASP A 13 -21.67 7.97 -3.61
C ASP A 13 -20.20 7.64 -3.94
N TYR A 14 -19.92 7.23 -5.19
CA TYR A 14 -18.56 6.95 -5.65
C TYR A 14 -17.68 8.22 -5.65
N GLN A 15 -18.23 9.36 -6.05
CA GLN A 15 -17.54 10.66 -5.96
C GLN A 15 -17.28 11.08 -4.51
N TRP A 16 -18.27 10.93 -3.61
CA TRP A 16 -18.12 11.29 -2.21
C TRP A 16 -17.10 10.43 -1.47
N LEU A 17 -16.96 9.15 -1.84
CA LEU A 17 -15.88 8.30 -1.34
C LEU A 17 -14.50 8.86 -1.75
N HIS A 18 -14.33 9.30 -3.00
CA HIS A 18 -13.08 9.94 -3.45
C HIS A 18 -12.80 11.25 -2.73
N ALA A 19 -13.83 12.06 -2.47
CA ALA A 19 -13.70 13.26 -1.67
C ALA A 19 -13.29 12.94 -0.21
N TRP A 20 -13.87 11.91 0.40
CA TRP A 20 -13.50 11.48 1.75
C TRP A 20 -12.06 10.92 1.79
N ARG A 21 -11.64 10.15 0.78
CA ARG A 21 -10.23 9.73 0.61
C ARG A 21 -9.30 10.94 0.59
N ALA A 22 -9.61 11.96 -0.20
CA ALA A 22 -8.82 13.20 -0.27
C ALA A 22 -8.80 13.97 1.07
N CYS A 23 -9.89 13.93 1.85
CA CYS A 23 -9.91 14.51 3.20
C CYS A 23 -8.97 13.76 4.15
N MET A 24 -8.92 12.42 4.07
CA MET A 24 -8.00 11.61 4.88
C MET A 24 -6.54 11.82 4.48
N GLU A 25 -6.23 11.99 3.20
CA GLU A 25 -4.90 12.40 2.74
C GLU A 25 -4.52 13.79 3.29
N ALA A 26 -5.41 14.78 3.18
CA ALA A 26 -5.16 16.13 3.69
C ALA A 26 -4.92 16.14 5.21
N LEU A 27 -5.74 15.40 5.95
CA LEU A 27 -5.56 15.21 7.39
C LEU A 27 -4.22 14.52 7.71
N HIS A 28 -3.84 13.51 6.94
CA HIS A 28 -2.57 12.81 7.14
C HIS A 28 -1.38 13.75 7.00
N HIS A 29 -1.33 14.49 5.90
CA HIS A 29 -0.31 15.51 5.64
C HIS A 29 -0.23 16.55 6.76
N ASP A 30 -1.38 16.98 7.28
CA ASP A 30 -1.43 17.95 8.38
C ASP A 30 -0.90 17.37 9.69
N LEU A 31 -1.20 16.12 10.00
CA LEU A 31 -0.79 15.47 11.26
C LEU A 31 0.67 15.06 11.26
N THR A 32 1.19 14.54 10.14
CA THR A 32 2.55 13.99 10.06
C THR A 32 3.59 15.00 9.61
N LYS A 33 3.18 16.04 8.86
CA LYS A 33 4.08 17.03 8.25
C LYS A 33 5.18 16.40 7.38
N ASN A 34 4.92 15.22 6.81
CA ASN A 34 5.89 14.43 6.05
C ASN A 34 5.92 14.76 4.55
N THR A 35 5.17 15.77 4.09
CA THR A 35 5.09 16.17 2.68
C THR A 35 5.50 17.62 2.49
N ASP A 36 6.30 17.88 1.44
CA ASP A 36 6.80 19.21 1.09
C ASP A 36 5.73 20.13 0.46
N ASN A 37 4.61 19.55 0.01
CA ASN A 37 3.52 20.30 -0.60
C ASN A 37 2.15 19.73 -0.17
N PRO A 38 1.77 19.93 1.11
CA PRO A 38 0.58 19.31 1.69
C PRO A 38 -0.70 19.80 1.03
N THR A 39 -1.71 18.93 0.99
CA THR A 39 -3.10 19.32 0.74
C THR A 39 -3.64 20.10 1.94
N ILE A 40 -4.10 21.32 1.70
CA ILE A 40 -4.61 22.26 2.72
C ILE A 40 -6.13 22.45 2.66
N ALA A 41 -6.78 22.01 1.57
CA ALA A 41 -8.23 21.97 1.44
C ALA A 41 -8.66 20.97 0.36
N VAL A 42 -9.90 20.48 0.47
CA VAL A 42 -10.54 19.61 -0.50
C VAL A 42 -11.78 20.30 -1.06
N GLY A 43 -11.78 20.54 -2.37
CA GLY A 43 -12.95 21.03 -3.12
C GLY A 43 -13.81 19.86 -3.62
N ILE A 44 -15.12 20.05 -3.68
CA ILE A 44 -16.10 19.07 -4.16
C ILE A 44 -17.15 19.80 -4.98
N GLU A 45 -17.35 19.40 -6.23
CA GLU A 45 -18.13 20.18 -7.21
C GLU A 45 -17.67 21.64 -7.21
N GLU A 46 -16.35 21.83 -7.28
CA GLU A 46 -15.68 23.12 -7.13
C GLU A 46 -16.10 24.08 -8.27
N PRO A 47 -16.61 25.27 -7.96
CA PRO A 47 -17.06 26.19 -8.99
C PRO A 47 -15.89 26.71 -9.84
N CYS A 48 -16.18 27.01 -11.11
CA CYS A 48 -15.27 27.70 -12.03
C CYS A 48 -14.00 26.94 -12.45
N VAL A 49 -13.87 25.63 -12.16
CA VAL A 49 -12.68 24.84 -12.57
C VAL A 49 -12.93 23.93 -13.79
N GLY A 50 -14.11 24.00 -14.41
CA GLY A 50 -14.45 23.20 -15.59
C GLY A 50 -14.65 21.72 -15.24
N ASN A 51 -14.27 20.80 -16.13
CA ASN A 51 -14.47 19.34 -15.95
C ASN A 51 -13.32 18.69 -15.15
N GLY A 52 -13.02 19.29 -14.01
CA GLY A 52 -12.09 18.80 -13.00
C GLY A 52 -12.57 19.23 -11.61
N ASP A 53 -13.88 19.43 -11.49
CA ASP A 53 -14.59 20.02 -10.36
C ASP A 53 -15.06 18.99 -9.34
N ASP A 54 -15.26 17.73 -9.74
CA ASP A 54 -15.85 16.70 -8.88
C ASP A 54 -15.10 16.56 -7.55
N VAL A 55 -13.76 16.47 -7.59
CA VAL A 55 -12.89 16.49 -6.41
C VAL A 55 -11.61 17.27 -6.73
N VAL A 56 -11.31 18.29 -5.92
CA VAL A 56 -10.11 19.12 -6.06
C VAL A 56 -9.26 19.03 -4.81
N ARG A 57 -7.95 18.77 -4.96
CA ARG A 57 -6.99 18.88 -3.85
C ARG A 57 -6.21 20.17 -3.98
N HIS A 58 -6.51 21.12 -3.10
CA HIS A 58 -5.75 22.35 -2.99
C HIS A 58 -4.51 22.09 -2.17
N ARG A 59 -3.36 22.05 -2.85
CA ARG A 59 -2.04 21.98 -2.22
C ARG A 59 -1.57 23.36 -1.74
N GLN A 60 -0.63 23.41 -0.81
CA GLN A 60 -0.04 24.67 -0.33
C GLN A 60 0.56 25.50 -1.47
N ARG A 61 1.12 24.83 -2.47
CA ARG A 61 1.64 25.41 -3.71
C ARG A 61 1.15 24.58 -4.91
N PRO A 62 1.04 25.18 -6.10
CA PRO A 62 0.80 24.40 -7.32
C PRO A 62 1.84 23.28 -7.52
N PRO A 63 1.49 22.18 -8.21
CA PRO A 63 0.22 21.95 -8.87
C PRO A 63 -0.89 21.50 -7.89
N HIS A 64 -2.06 22.14 -7.99
CA HIS A 64 -3.28 21.58 -7.43
C HIS A 64 -3.76 20.42 -8.31
N SER A 65 -4.48 19.47 -7.72
CA SER A 65 -5.01 18.29 -8.43
C SER A 65 -6.51 18.44 -8.64
N TYR A 66 -6.94 18.28 -9.89
CA TYR A 66 -8.33 18.41 -10.34
C TYR A 66 -8.80 17.08 -10.92
N SER A 67 -9.75 16.45 -10.25
CA SER A 67 -10.23 15.11 -10.60
C SER A 67 -11.62 15.19 -11.20
N GLN A 68 -11.80 14.56 -12.37
CA GLN A 68 -13.12 14.18 -12.88
C GLN A 68 -13.36 12.71 -12.52
N VAL A 69 -14.43 12.45 -11.79
CA VAL A 69 -14.87 11.14 -11.36
C VAL A 69 -15.98 10.65 -12.31
N LYS A 70 -15.82 9.44 -12.84
CA LYS A 70 -16.80 8.78 -13.73
C LYS A 70 -17.09 7.37 -13.25
N TYR A 71 -18.31 7.15 -12.79
CA TYR A 71 -18.81 5.85 -12.37
C TYR A 71 -19.59 5.16 -13.50
N ALA A 72 -19.36 3.86 -13.67
CA ALA A 72 -20.12 2.98 -14.54
C ALA A 72 -20.83 1.90 -13.71
N VAL A 73 -22.14 1.75 -13.91
CA VAL A 73 -22.96 0.71 -13.24
C VAL A 73 -22.69 -0.70 -13.77
N ASP A 74 -22.09 -0.81 -14.95
CA ASP A 74 -21.66 -2.07 -15.54
C ASP A 74 -20.29 -1.92 -16.22
N HIS A 75 -19.66 -3.06 -16.52
CA HIS A 75 -18.33 -3.13 -17.12
C HIS A 75 -18.36 -3.36 -18.64
N ARG A 76 -19.47 -3.05 -19.33
CA ARG A 76 -19.62 -3.38 -20.75
C ARG A 76 -18.80 -2.49 -21.68
N THR A 77 -18.58 -1.25 -21.28
CA THR A 77 -17.83 -0.28 -22.06
C THR A 77 -16.50 -0.01 -21.37
N PRO A 78 -15.38 -0.50 -21.91
CA PRO A 78 -14.06 -0.17 -21.40
C PRO A 78 -13.73 1.31 -21.69
N LEU A 79 -12.71 1.81 -21.01
CA LEU A 79 -12.12 3.11 -21.32
C LEU A 79 -11.24 2.99 -22.58
N ASN A 80 -11.59 3.73 -23.62
CA ASN A 80 -10.84 3.89 -24.88
C ASN A 80 -11.09 5.27 -25.48
N LEU A 81 -10.41 5.58 -26.59
CA LEU A 81 -10.62 6.83 -27.33
C LEU A 81 -12.09 7.09 -27.69
N ASP A 82 -12.81 6.07 -28.19
CA ASP A 82 -14.21 6.23 -28.62
C ASP A 82 -15.09 6.72 -27.45
N TYR A 83 -14.97 6.07 -26.28
CA TYR A 83 -15.66 6.53 -25.07
C TYR A 83 -15.25 7.95 -24.67
N LEU A 84 -13.94 8.26 -24.70
CA LEU A 84 -13.41 9.57 -24.32
C LEU A 84 -13.92 10.69 -25.25
N ASP A 85 -14.16 10.39 -26.52
CA ASP A 85 -14.71 11.30 -27.52
C ASP A 85 -16.23 11.42 -27.43
N ASP A 86 -16.95 10.29 -27.40
CA ASP A 86 -18.42 10.24 -27.35
C ASP A 86 -18.97 10.96 -26.11
N GLU A 87 -18.38 10.71 -24.94
CA GLU A 87 -18.72 11.39 -23.69
C GLU A 87 -18.06 12.78 -23.56
N LYS A 88 -17.23 13.14 -24.55
CA LYS A 88 -16.47 14.40 -24.64
C LYS A 88 -15.55 14.63 -23.45
N VAL A 89 -15.18 13.59 -22.71
CA VAL A 89 -14.37 13.67 -21.49
C VAL A 89 -13.02 14.30 -21.81
N LEU A 90 -12.31 13.79 -22.82
CA LEU A 90 -10.98 14.29 -23.18
C LEU A 90 -11.02 15.77 -23.59
N LYS A 91 -11.94 16.13 -24.49
CA LYS A 91 -12.13 17.53 -24.93
C LYS A 91 -12.41 18.47 -23.76
N LYS A 92 -13.30 18.06 -22.86
CA LYS A 92 -13.72 18.84 -21.70
C LYS A 92 -12.60 19.04 -20.68
N MET A 93 -11.83 18.00 -20.39
CA MET A 93 -10.69 18.07 -19.48
C MET A 93 -9.55 18.92 -20.06
N LEU A 94 -9.27 18.80 -21.36
CA LEU A 94 -8.30 19.67 -22.04
C LEU A 94 -8.70 21.14 -22.02
N ALA A 95 -10.00 21.44 -22.19
CA ALA A 95 -10.51 22.80 -22.06
C ALA A 95 -10.34 23.35 -20.63
N ALA A 96 -10.62 22.53 -19.61
CA ALA A 96 -10.39 22.88 -18.21
C ALA A 96 -8.91 23.13 -17.92
N HIS A 97 -8.04 22.20 -18.32
CA HIS A 97 -6.58 22.35 -18.21
C HIS A 97 -6.07 23.64 -18.85
N LYS A 98 -6.49 23.94 -20.09
CA LYS A 98 -6.12 25.19 -20.78
C LYS A 98 -6.57 26.44 -20.03
N SER A 99 -7.75 26.40 -19.41
CA SER A 99 -8.25 27.52 -18.60
C SER A 99 -7.45 27.69 -17.31
N LEU A 100 -7.18 26.59 -16.62
CA LEU A 100 -6.46 26.57 -15.34
C LEU A 100 -4.97 26.93 -15.47
N THR A 101 -4.37 26.64 -16.63
CA THR A 101 -2.96 26.92 -16.93
C THR A 101 -2.75 28.22 -17.71
N LYS A 102 -3.79 29.04 -17.89
CA LYS A 102 -3.74 30.26 -18.72
C LYS A 102 -2.68 31.27 -18.25
N ASP A 103 -2.42 31.31 -16.95
CA ASP A 103 -1.42 32.18 -16.31
C ASP A 103 -0.04 31.50 -16.15
N GLY A 104 0.13 30.28 -16.67
CA GLY A 104 1.35 29.49 -16.53
C GLY A 104 1.42 28.66 -15.25
N THR A 105 0.40 28.70 -14.39
CA THR A 105 0.34 27.86 -13.19
C THR A 105 0.20 26.38 -13.59
N PRO A 106 1.10 25.48 -13.14
CA PRO A 106 0.97 24.06 -13.44
C PRO A 106 -0.21 23.46 -12.67
N VAL A 107 -0.88 22.47 -13.29
CA VAL A 107 -1.97 21.72 -12.66
C VAL A 107 -1.83 20.24 -12.95
N GLU A 108 -2.35 19.42 -12.03
CA GLU A 108 -2.49 17.98 -12.20
C GLU A 108 -3.96 17.69 -12.54
N MET A 109 -4.19 17.02 -13.67
CA MET A 109 -5.53 16.62 -14.10
C MET A 109 -5.68 15.12 -13.92
N ARG A 110 -6.79 14.66 -13.33
CA ARG A 110 -7.04 13.23 -13.12
C ARG A 110 -8.39 12.81 -13.68
N LEU A 111 -8.42 11.71 -14.40
CA LEU A 111 -9.66 10.99 -14.70
C LEU A 111 -9.72 9.75 -13.83
N VAL A 112 -10.76 9.66 -13.00
CA VAL A 112 -10.96 8.58 -12.05
C VAL A 112 -12.18 7.77 -12.45
N THR A 113 -12.04 6.46 -12.62
CA THR A 113 -13.15 5.62 -13.05
C THR A 113 -13.01 4.15 -12.64
N ASN A 114 -14.14 3.49 -12.42
CA ASN A 114 -14.22 2.03 -12.22
C ASN A 114 -14.27 1.24 -13.55
N ARG A 115 -14.19 1.91 -14.70
CA ARG A 115 -14.07 1.24 -16.01
C ARG A 115 -12.70 0.59 -16.18
N THR A 116 -12.68 -0.58 -16.81
CA THR A 116 -11.43 -1.25 -17.22
C THR A 116 -10.83 -0.58 -18.45
N LEU A 117 -9.52 -0.68 -18.63
CA LEU A 117 -8.86 -0.26 -19.85
C LEU A 117 -9.21 -1.18 -21.02
N ASP A 118 -9.33 -0.60 -22.21
CA ASP A 118 -9.31 -1.36 -23.45
C ASP A 118 -7.85 -1.71 -23.81
N PRO A 119 -7.47 -3.01 -23.82
CA PRO A 119 -6.09 -3.40 -24.13
C PRO A 119 -5.70 -3.12 -25.59
N THR A 120 -6.67 -2.81 -26.46
CA THR A 120 -6.43 -2.49 -27.86
C THR A 120 -6.17 -1.02 -28.12
N ASP A 121 -6.46 -0.13 -27.15
CA ASP A 121 -6.14 1.29 -27.25
C ASP A 121 -4.62 1.50 -27.11
N VAL A 122 -4.01 2.03 -28.16
CA VAL A 122 -2.56 2.14 -28.32
C VAL A 122 -1.90 2.98 -27.24
N LEU A 123 -2.56 4.04 -26.76
CA LEU A 123 -1.99 4.88 -25.71
C LEU A 123 -2.30 4.30 -24.34
N LEU A 124 -3.55 3.90 -24.09
CA LEU A 124 -3.96 3.41 -22.78
C LEU A 124 -3.30 2.09 -22.38
N ARG A 125 -3.01 1.19 -23.33
CA ARG A 125 -2.34 -0.09 -23.02
C ARG A 125 -0.94 0.09 -22.42
N ASP A 126 -0.33 1.25 -22.64
CA ASP A 126 1.02 1.57 -22.16
C ASP A 126 1.02 2.36 -20.84
N LEU A 127 -0.16 2.57 -20.22
CA LEU A 127 -0.29 3.28 -18.94
C LEU A 127 0.73 2.75 -17.92
N ASP A 128 1.49 3.65 -17.31
CA ASP A 128 2.48 3.27 -16.31
C ASP A 128 1.77 2.94 -15.00
N GLY A 129 1.89 1.69 -14.54
CA GLY A 129 1.24 1.22 -13.33
C GLY A 129 1.81 1.82 -12.03
N ARG A 130 2.92 2.57 -12.10
CA ARG A 130 3.57 3.19 -10.93
C ARG A 130 2.98 4.56 -10.61
N ASP A 131 2.68 5.35 -11.63
CA ASP A 131 2.19 6.73 -11.48
C ASP A 131 0.87 7.02 -12.20
N ASN A 132 0.29 6.02 -12.88
CA ASN A 132 -0.94 6.11 -13.66
C ASN A 132 -0.86 7.16 -14.78
N ARG A 133 0.32 7.39 -15.38
CA ARG A 133 0.51 8.34 -16.49
C ARG A 133 0.78 7.63 -17.81
N LEU A 134 0.41 8.30 -18.90
CA LEU A 134 0.70 7.86 -20.26
C LEU A 134 2.12 8.24 -20.70
N MET A 135 2.67 9.30 -20.09
CA MET A 135 4.01 9.79 -20.36
C MET A 135 5.04 9.05 -19.50
N PRO A 136 6.26 8.76 -20.02
CA PRO A 136 6.80 9.21 -21.30
C PRO A 136 6.48 8.28 -22.49
N ARG A 137 5.84 7.12 -22.26
CA ARG A 137 5.64 6.08 -23.30
C ARG A 137 4.80 6.59 -24.48
N ALA A 138 3.76 7.36 -24.21
CA ALA A 138 2.92 7.97 -25.25
C ALA A 138 3.70 8.87 -26.21
N ALA A 139 4.81 9.49 -25.78
CA ALA A 139 5.65 10.34 -26.62
C ALA A 139 6.60 9.58 -27.55
N GLN A 140 6.78 8.27 -27.35
CA GLN A 140 7.72 7.48 -28.14
C GLN A 140 7.24 7.34 -29.59
N GLY A 141 8.21 7.29 -30.51
CA GLY A 141 7.95 7.11 -31.94
C GLY A 141 7.55 8.39 -32.68
N GLY A 142 7.93 8.46 -33.96
CA GLY A 142 7.60 9.58 -34.84
C GLY A 142 6.12 9.59 -35.30
N PRO A 143 5.69 10.62 -36.05
CA PRO A 143 4.28 10.80 -36.46
C PRO A 143 3.66 9.63 -37.22
N GLN A 144 4.48 8.86 -37.95
CA GLN A 144 4.02 7.72 -38.75
C GLN A 144 3.92 6.40 -37.97
N SER A 145 4.42 6.36 -36.73
CA SER A 145 4.31 5.19 -35.85
C SER A 145 2.87 4.96 -35.38
N GLU A 146 2.59 3.77 -34.85
CA GLU A 146 1.29 3.43 -34.23
C GLU A 146 0.90 4.47 -33.16
N ARG A 147 1.83 4.79 -32.25
CA ARG A 147 1.65 5.81 -31.21
C ARG A 147 1.46 7.21 -31.79
N GLY A 148 2.23 7.59 -32.82
CA GLY A 148 2.08 8.88 -33.50
C GLY A 148 0.69 9.08 -34.10
N ARG A 149 0.15 8.04 -34.74
CA ARG A 149 -1.22 8.06 -35.26
C ARG A 149 -2.26 8.10 -34.15
N ALA A 150 -2.06 7.35 -33.07
CA ALA A 150 -2.95 7.38 -31.91
C ALA A 150 -2.99 8.77 -31.24
N ARG A 151 -1.84 9.44 -31.08
CA ARG A 151 -1.77 10.83 -30.61
C ARG A 151 -2.52 11.79 -31.55
N THR A 152 -2.36 11.62 -32.85
CA THR A 152 -3.10 12.42 -33.85
C THR A 152 -4.62 12.22 -33.70
N ALA A 153 -5.07 10.98 -33.50
CA ALA A 153 -6.48 10.66 -33.31
C ALA A 153 -7.04 11.25 -32.00
N TRP A 154 -6.31 11.12 -30.89
CA TRP A 154 -6.66 11.74 -29.61
C TRP A 154 -6.74 13.26 -29.71
N ALA A 155 -5.79 13.89 -30.41
CA ALA A 155 -5.78 15.33 -30.62
C ALA A 155 -7.00 15.77 -31.46
N ALA A 156 -7.36 15.00 -32.48
CA ALA A 156 -8.55 15.25 -33.30
C ALA A 156 -9.86 15.14 -32.50
N ALA A 157 -10.03 14.08 -31.70
CA ALA A 157 -11.18 13.89 -30.80
C ALA A 157 -11.29 15.06 -29.79
N ALA A 158 -10.16 15.46 -29.23
CA ALA A 158 -10.09 16.61 -28.33
C ALA A 158 -10.24 17.97 -29.03
N GLN A 159 -10.20 18.01 -30.36
CA GLN A 159 -10.21 19.22 -31.19
C GLN A 159 -9.06 20.18 -30.88
N VAL A 160 -7.86 19.64 -30.69
CA VAL A 160 -6.62 20.39 -30.47
C VAL A 160 -5.53 19.88 -31.42
N VAL A 161 -4.41 20.61 -31.49
CA VAL A 161 -3.20 20.12 -32.17
C VAL A 161 -2.39 19.23 -31.23
N GLU A 162 -1.64 18.27 -31.78
CA GLU A 162 -0.86 17.30 -31.00
C GLU A 162 0.05 17.94 -29.92
N PRO A 163 0.77 19.07 -30.16
CA PRO A 163 1.55 19.71 -29.10
C PRO A 163 0.73 20.14 -27.87
N ILE A 164 -0.52 20.56 -28.06
CA ILE A 164 -1.40 20.94 -26.95
C ILE A 164 -1.84 19.68 -26.17
N LEU A 165 -2.15 18.59 -26.89
CA LEU A 165 -2.44 17.31 -26.26
C LEU A 165 -1.24 16.83 -25.43
N MET A 166 -0.03 16.87 -25.98
CA MET A 166 1.17 16.40 -25.29
C MET A 166 1.45 17.18 -24.01
N ASN A 167 1.31 18.51 -24.04
CA ASN A 167 1.45 19.34 -22.85
C ASN A 167 0.41 18.99 -21.76
N PHE A 168 -0.82 18.61 -22.14
CA PHE A 168 -1.80 18.11 -21.19
C PHE A 168 -1.43 16.73 -20.63
N LEU A 169 -0.95 15.82 -21.49
CA LEU A 169 -0.56 14.46 -21.09
C LEU A 169 0.62 14.45 -20.09
N GLU A 170 1.43 15.51 -20.04
CA GLU A 170 2.45 15.67 -19.01
C GLU A 170 1.83 15.76 -17.60
N GLY A 171 0.68 16.41 -17.41
CA GLY A 171 0.02 16.53 -16.10
C GLY A 171 -1.15 15.58 -15.88
N PHE A 172 -1.39 14.64 -16.79
CA PHE A 172 -2.62 13.84 -16.81
C PHE A 172 -2.44 12.44 -16.23
N HIS A 173 -3.25 12.11 -15.23
CA HIS A 173 -3.31 10.79 -14.59
C HIS A 173 -4.64 10.09 -14.87
N LEU A 174 -4.59 8.76 -14.98
CA LEU A 174 -5.73 7.89 -15.26
C LEU A 174 -5.86 6.83 -14.17
N ASP A 175 -6.71 7.10 -13.18
CA ASP A 175 -7.02 6.16 -12.11
C ASP A 175 -8.18 5.24 -12.55
N VAL A 176 -7.82 4.16 -13.23
CA VAL A 176 -8.73 3.24 -13.93
C VAL A 176 -8.91 1.92 -13.18
N SER A 177 -9.97 1.19 -13.51
CA SER A 177 -10.36 -0.04 -12.80
C SER A 177 -10.45 0.17 -11.29
N TYR A 178 -10.77 1.40 -10.87
CA TYR A 178 -10.72 1.80 -9.48
C TYR A 178 -12.08 1.55 -8.84
N ASP A 179 -12.32 0.31 -8.44
CA ASP A 179 -13.62 -0.12 -7.91
C ASP A 179 -13.90 0.36 -6.48
N ILE A 180 -15.18 0.23 -6.06
CA ILE A 180 -15.62 0.64 -4.72
C ILE A 180 -14.89 -0.14 -3.61
N PRO A 181 -14.76 -1.49 -3.68
CA PRO A 181 -14.02 -2.24 -2.65
C PRO A 181 -12.59 -1.75 -2.46
N ARG A 182 -11.84 -1.52 -3.54
CA ARG A 182 -10.48 -0.95 -3.48
C ARG A 182 -10.49 0.43 -2.85
N LEU A 183 -11.38 1.32 -3.30
CA LEU A 183 -11.48 2.68 -2.76
C LEU A 183 -11.75 2.68 -1.25
N ARG A 184 -12.71 1.87 -0.80
CA ARG A 184 -13.03 1.73 0.63
C ARG A 184 -11.86 1.18 1.42
N PHE A 185 -11.14 0.20 0.87
CA PHE A 185 -9.94 -0.33 1.49
C PHE A 185 -8.85 0.75 1.64
N GLU A 186 -8.55 1.52 0.59
CA GLU A 186 -7.57 2.60 0.66
C GLU A 186 -7.97 3.71 1.66
N ILE A 187 -9.26 4.09 1.71
CA ILE A 187 -9.78 4.99 2.74
C ILE A 187 -9.55 4.40 4.13
N SER A 188 -9.87 3.12 4.33
CA SER A 188 -9.67 2.41 5.59
C SER A 188 -8.20 2.41 6.01
N LEU A 189 -7.26 2.25 5.08
CA LEU A 189 -5.81 2.36 5.35
C LEU A 189 -5.42 3.77 5.80
N LEU A 190 -5.89 4.82 5.11
CA LEU A 190 -5.63 6.21 5.47
C LEU A 190 -6.25 6.58 6.82
N MET A 191 -7.46 6.10 7.10
CA MET A 191 -8.09 6.25 8.41
C MET A 191 -7.26 5.59 9.52
N THR A 192 -6.77 4.36 9.31
CA THR A 192 -5.84 3.72 10.24
C THR A 192 -4.59 4.57 10.44
N ALA A 193 -3.98 5.07 9.36
CA ALA A 193 -2.79 5.93 9.41
C ALA A 193 -3.03 7.23 10.20
N ASN A 194 -4.25 7.77 10.15
CA ASN A 194 -4.65 8.96 10.91
C ASN A 194 -5.05 8.66 12.36
N GLY A 195 -4.90 7.41 12.83
CA GLY A 195 -5.29 7.02 14.19
C GLY A 195 -6.81 6.94 14.37
N LEU A 196 -7.55 6.70 13.29
CA LEU A 196 -9.01 6.65 13.29
C LEU A 196 -9.53 5.21 13.21
N ARG A 197 -10.79 5.04 13.62
CA ARG A 197 -11.59 3.87 13.31
C ARG A 197 -11.67 3.70 11.80
N SER A 198 -11.45 2.49 11.34
CA SER A 198 -11.34 2.18 9.91
C SER A 198 -12.29 1.06 9.47
N ASP A 199 -13.28 0.71 10.29
CA ASP A 199 -14.35 -0.23 9.94
C ASP A 199 -15.30 0.37 8.88
N ASP A 200 -16.08 -0.47 8.20
CA ASP A 200 -16.98 -0.02 7.13
C ASP A 200 -17.95 1.08 7.58
N ALA A 201 -18.47 1.00 8.80
CA ALA A 201 -19.38 2.01 9.32
C ALA A 201 -18.67 3.36 9.56
N ALA A 202 -17.37 3.35 9.87
CA ALA A 202 -16.57 4.56 9.97
C ALA A 202 -16.35 5.23 8.60
N VAL A 203 -16.11 4.43 7.55
CA VAL A 203 -16.01 4.91 6.16
C VAL A 203 -17.35 5.50 5.69
N ASP A 204 -18.45 4.84 5.99
CA ASP A 204 -19.80 5.30 5.63
C ASP A 204 -20.13 6.63 6.30
N ARG A 205 -19.82 6.78 7.60
CA ARG A 205 -20.02 8.05 8.33
C ARG A 205 -19.27 9.22 7.69
N GLY A 206 -18.03 9.01 7.27
CA GLY A 206 -17.24 10.04 6.59
C GLY A 206 -17.82 10.43 5.23
N THR A 207 -18.23 9.43 4.45
CA THR A 207 -18.86 9.63 3.13
C THR A 207 -20.20 10.36 3.26
N ASP A 208 -21.04 9.96 4.21
CA ASP A 208 -22.31 10.62 4.52
C ASP A 208 -22.12 12.09 4.96
N TRP A 209 -21.04 12.37 5.69
CA TRP A 209 -20.71 13.73 6.10
C TRP A 209 -20.34 14.60 4.90
N VAL A 210 -19.55 14.07 3.95
CA VAL A 210 -19.26 14.74 2.67
C VAL A 210 -20.55 15.02 1.91
N ALA A 211 -21.42 14.02 1.76
CA ALA A 211 -22.70 14.15 1.06
C ALA A 211 -23.55 15.29 1.64
N LYS A 212 -23.66 15.37 2.97
CA LYS A 212 -24.41 16.43 3.67
C LYS A 212 -23.82 17.82 3.41
N HIS A 213 -22.50 17.96 3.36
CA HIS A 213 -21.85 19.25 3.06
C HIS A 213 -22.13 19.69 1.63
N VAL A 214 -22.00 18.78 0.67
CA VAL A 214 -22.34 18.99 -0.75
C VAL A 214 -23.80 19.45 -0.89
N ILE A 215 -24.74 18.74 -0.27
CA ILE A 215 -26.18 19.08 -0.28
C ILE A 215 -26.46 20.46 0.32
N ALA A 216 -25.73 20.82 1.38
CA ALA A 216 -25.82 22.14 2.02
C ALA A 216 -25.10 23.25 1.23
N GLY A 217 -24.46 22.93 0.09
CA GLY A 217 -23.77 23.90 -0.76
C GLY A 217 -22.35 24.23 -0.30
N HIS A 218 -21.79 23.51 0.67
CA HIS A 218 -20.39 23.64 1.06
C HIS A 218 -19.51 22.89 0.06
N ARG A 219 -18.85 23.65 -0.82
CA ARG A 219 -18.02 23.12 -1.92
C ARG A 219 -16.53 23.00 -1.61
N ARG A 220 -16.09 23.52 -0.46
CA ARG A 220 -14.69 23.46 -0.05
C ARG A 220 -14.60 23.15 1.43
N LEU A 221 -13.81 22.14 1.76
CA LEU A 221 -13.56 21.62 3.10
C LEU A 221 -12.12 21.97 3.48
N SER A 222 -11.97 22.78 4.52
CA SER A 222 -10.67 23.11 5.11
C SER A 222 -10.18 22.01 6.04
N LEU A 223 -8.89 22.07 6.43
CA LEU A 223 -8.34 21.17 7.45
C LEU A 223 -9.10 21.25 8.79
N SER A 224 -9.58 22.44 9.19
CA SER A 224 -10.39 22.57 10.40
C SER A 224 -11.74 21.87 10.28
N ASP A 225 -12.40 21.97 9.13
CA ASP A 225 -13.69 21.28 8.90
C ASP A 225 -13.50 19.76 8.97
N ILE A 226 -12.42 19.25 8.38
CA ILE A 226 -12.08 17.82 8.40
C ILE A 226 -11.76 17.35 9.82
N ALA A 227 -10.98 18.11 10.60
CA ALA A 227 -10.66 17.78 11.98
C ALA A 227 -11.91 17.81 12.89
N GLU A 228 -12.81 18.78 12.69
CA GLU A 228 -14.09 18.85 13.39
C GLU A 228 -14.99 17.66 13.03
N ALA A 229 -15.00 17.24 11.76
CA ALA A 229 -15.73 16.06 11.31
C ALA A 229 -15.27 14.79 12.04
N VAL A 230 -13.94 14.59 12.15
CA VAL A 230 -13.37 13.45 12.89
C VAL A 230 -13.88 13.40 14.33
N THR A 231 -13.95 14.56 14.99
CA THR A 231 -14.44 14.68 16.37
C THR A 231 -15.94 14.38 16.43
N THR A 232 -16.73 15.05 15.59
CA THR A 232 -18.21 14.98 15.60
C THR A 232 -18.75 13.61 15.19
N LEU A 233 -18.05 12.91 14.30
CA LEU A 233 -18.40 11.56 13.84
C LEU A 233 -17.88 10.44 14.75
N GLU A 234 -17.17 10.81 15.83
CA GLU A 234 -16.56 9.89 16.81
C GLU A 234 -15.61 8.87 16.15
N LEU A 235 -14.71 9.37 15.30
CA LEU A 235 -13.81 8.53 14.51
C LEU A 235 -12.48 8.22 15.20
N HIS A 236 -12.12 8.88 16.30
CA HIS A 236 -10.84 8.63 16.96
C HIS A 236 -10.71 7.18 17.46
N ALA A 237 -9.55 6.56 17.21
CA ALA A 237 -9.18 5.24 17.76
C ALA A 237 -7.82 5.27 18.47
N GLY A 238 -6.93 6.19 18.12
CA GLY A 238 -5.61 6.34 18.73
C GLY A 238 -4.84 7.52 18.15
N SER A 239 -3.53 7.53 18.35
CA SER A 239 -2.65 8.54 17.77
C SER A 239 -2.36 8.24 16.29
N PRO A 240 -2.10 9.27 15.46
CA PRO A 240 -1.65 9.09 14.09
C PRO A 240 -0.34 8.30 13.99
N TRP A 241 -0.15 7.68 12.85
CA TRP A 241 1.04 6.90 12.51
C TRP A 241 1.86 7.62 11.45
N THR A 242 3.17 7.51 11.56
CA THR A 242 4.07 7.75 10.43
C THR A 242 4.09 6.48 9.58
N THR A 243 3.80 6.59 8.29
CA THR A 243 3.70 5.44 7.39
C THR A 243 5.02 5.15 6.68
N ILE A 244 5.32 3.87 6.48
CA ILE A 244 6.32 3.41 5.51
C ILE A 244 5.66 2.45 4.52
N SER A 245 6.16 2.38 3.30
CA SER A 245 5.68 1.44 2.29
C SER A 245 6.84 0.61 1.75
N ILE A 246 6.67 -0.72 1.70
CA ILE A 246 7.65 -1.64 1.13
C ILE A 246 6.93 -2.60 0.19
N ALA A 247 7.30 -2.56 -1.09
CA ALA A 247 6.67 -3.33 -2.14
C ALA A 247 7.68 -4.29 -2.81
N THR A 248 7.49 -5.59 -2.61
CA THR A 248 8.26 -6.65 -3.29
C THR A 248 7.37 -7.49 -4.21
N ILE A 249 6.06 -7.51 -3.97
CA ILE A 249 5.07 -8.33 -4.67
C ILE A 249 4.34 -7.53 -5.75
N LYS A 250 3.83 -6.35 -5.40
CA LYS A 250 3.14 -5.43 -6.29
C LYS A 250 3.25 -4.00 -5.76
N HIS A 251 3.17 -3.02 -6.66
CA HIS A 251 3.29 -1.60 -6.30
C HIS A 251 2.22 -1.22 -5.27
N ASP A 252 2.59 -0.41 -4.29
CA ASP A 252 1.67 0.10 -3.28
C ASP A 252 1.07 1.43 -3.76
N ALA A 253 -0.26 1.48 -3.82
CA ALA A 253 -0.99 2.67 -4.29
C ALA A 253 -0.94 3.84 -3.29
N LEU A 254 -0.52 3.61 -2.05
CA LEU A 254 -0.36 4.64 -1.02
C LEU A 254 1.12 4.95 -0.73
N ALA A 255 2.04 4.46 -1.56
CA ALA A 255 3.48 4.70 -1.42
C ALA A 255 3.85 6.20 -1.41
N ASP A 256 3.10 7.03 -2.12
CA ASP A 256 3.29 8.48 -2.19
C ASP A 256 2.87 9.23 -0.92
N GLN A 257 2.06 8.58 -0.08
CA GLN A 257 1.65 9.08 1.25
C GLN A 257 2.64 8.66 2.34
N ALA A 258 3.56 7.73 2.04
CA ALA A 258 4.51 7.20 3.00
C ALA A 258 5.68 8.17 3.24
N SER A 259 6.17 8.20 4.47
CA SER A 259 7.34 9.03 4.84
C SER A 259 8.65 8.43 4.32
N ALA A 260 8.69 7.11 4.19
CA ALA A 260 9.71 6.37 3.47
C ALA A 260 9.02 5.31 2.62
N SER A 261 9.46 5.17 1.37
CA SER A 261 8.89 4.21 0.43
C SER A 261 9.99 3.48 -0.32
N ILE A 262 9.87 2.16 -0.36
CA ILE A 262 10.77 1.26 -1.06
C ILE A 262 9.94 0.44 -2.05
N ASP A 263 10.14 0.70 -3.34
CA ASP A 263 9.53 -0.08 -4.42
C ASP A 263 10.60 -0.96 -5.11
N TRP A 264 10.51 -2.26 -4.85
CA TRP A 264 11.38 -3.27 -5.42
C TRP A 264 10.67 -4.18 -6.40
N VAL A 265 9.43 -3.90 -6.82
CA VAL A 265 8.67 -4.81 -7.68
C VAL A 265 9.43 -5.17 -8.95
N ASP A 266 10.13 -4.20 -9.55
CA ASP A 266 10.97 -4.40 -10.74
C ASP A 266 12.34 -5.05 -10.44
N ARG A 267 12.72 -5.13 -9.16
CA ARG A 267 13.97 -5.73 -8.66
C ARG A 267 13.80 -7.18 -8.19
N ILE A 268 12.57 -7.70 -8.14
CA ILE A 268 12.27 -9.09 -7.79
C ILE A 268 12.01 -9.91 -9.06
N ASP A 269 12.52 -11.14 -9.10
CA ASP A 269 12.29 -12.07 -10.20
C ASP A 269 10.87 -12.62 -10.19
N GLY A 270 10.23 -12.72 -11.36
CA GLY A 270 8.84 -13.16 -11.50
C GLY A 270 7.95 -12.15 -12.22
N ASP A 271 7.16 -12.64 -13.18
CA ASP A 271 6.30 -11.81 -14.02
C ASP A 271 4.97 -11.49 -13.32
N THR A 272 4.48 -12.40 -12.47
CA THR A 272 3.26 -12.21 -11.69
C THR A 272 3.53 -11.94 -10.21
N PRO A 273 2.60 -11.30 -9.47
CA PRO A 273 2.75 -11.09 -8.03
C PRO A 273 3.06 -12.37 -7.23
N TRP A 274 2.52 -13.51 -7.66
CA TRP A 274 2.68 -14.79 -6.96
C TRP A 274 4.09 -15.37 -7.11
N GLU A 275 4.71 -15.16 -8.26
CA GLU A 275 6.06 -15.64 -8.61
C GLU A 275 7.16 -14.73 -8.05
N ARG A 276 6.84 -13.49 -7.68
CA ARG A 276 7.79 -12.53 -7.11
C ARG A 276 8.22 -12.90 -5.70
N ILE A 277 9.44 -13.42 -5.57
CA ILE A 277 9.99 -13.88 -4.29
C ILE A 277 11.42 -13.42 -4.07
N ALA A 278 12.35 -13.72 -4.98
CA ALA A 278 13.78 -13.45 -4.80
C ALA A 278 14.28 -12.29 -5.69
N PRO A 279 15.33 -11.55 -5.29
CA PRO A 279 15.93 -10.51 -6.11
C PRO A 279 16.36 -11.03 -7.48
N ARG A 280 16.03 -10.29 -8.54
CA ARG A 280 16.54 -10.56 -9.88
C ARG A 280 17.95 -9.96 -10.03
N PRO A 281 18.89 -10.65 -10.68
CA PRO A 281 20.17 -10.05 -11.02
C PRO A 281 20.01 -8.74 -11.80
N PRO A 282 20.83 -7.70 -11.53
CA PRO A 282 22.00 -7.70 -10.64
C PRO A 282 21.69 -7.44 -9.17
N HIS A 283 20.42 -7.26 -8.80
CA HIS A 283 20.04 -6.99 -7.41
C HIS A 283 20.24 -8.21 -6.53
N THR A 284 20.63 -7.96 -5.29
CA THR A 284 20.94 -9.00 -4.30
C THR A 284 20.16 -8.78 -3.02
N TRP A 285 20.04 -9.81 -2.20
CA TRP A 285 19.45 -9.69 -0.86
C TRP A 285 20.20 -8.67 0.02
N ALA A 286 21.50 -8.50 -0.17
CA ALA A 286 22.30 -7.52 0.55
C ALA A 286 21.91 -6.07 0.17
N ASP A 287 21.62 -5.81 -1.11
CA ASP A 287 21.13 -4.50 -1.56
C ASP A 287 19.77 -4.19 -0.89
N LEU A 288 18.87 -5.18 -0.87
CA LEU A 288 17.57 -5.06 -0.21
C LEU A 288 17.72 -4.82 1.30
N ALA A 289 18.65 -5.50 1.96
CA ALA A 289 18.91 -5.31 3.38
C ALA A 289 19.42 -3.90 3.68
N ALA A 290 20.33 -3.37 2.85
CA ALA A 290 20.88 -2.02 2.99
C ALA A 290 19.80 -0.94 2.82
N ASP A 291 18.92 -1.10 1.84
CA ASP A 291 17.77 -0.23 1.61
C ASP A 291 16.81 -0.22 2.85
N ILE A 292 16.53 -1.38 3.47
CA ILE A 292 15.69 -1.42 4.71
C ILE A 292 16.42 -0.81 5.91
N ALA A 293 17.72 -1.03 6.05
CA ALA A 293 18.53 -0.45 7.13
C ALA A 293 18.60 1.10 7.07
N ALA A 294 18.31 1.70 5.92
CA ALA A 294 18.23 3.16 5.77
C ALA A 294 16.94 3.77 6.36
N ILE A 295 15.83 2.99 6.43
CA ILE A 295 14.51 3.47 6.83
C ILE A 295 14.52 4.26 8.15
N PRO A 296 15.16 3.80 9.25
CA PRO A 296 15.18 4.56 10.50
C PRO A 296 15.74 5.99 10.36
N GLY A 297 16.66 6.22 9.42
CA GLY A 297 17.22 7.54 9.11
C GLY A 297 16.23 8.45 8.39
N ASP A 298 15.43 7.89 7.49
CA ASP A 298 14.45 8.62 6.66
C ASP A 298 13.20 9.06 7.45
N LEU A 299 12.96 8.44 8.61
CA LEU A 299 11.78 8.70 9.44
C LEU A 299 11.80 10.04 10.19
N GLY A 300 12.88 10.84 10.08
CA GLY A 300 12.93 12.19 10.69
C GLY A 300 12.73 12.21 12.21
N GLY A 301 13.03 11.10 12.90
CA GLY A 301 12.84 10.95 14.34
C GLY A 301 11.47 10.41 14.77
N ALA A 302 10.55 10.16 13.83
CA ALA A 302 9.29 9.48 14.12
C ALA A 302 9.52 8.08 14.72
N ARG A 303 8.70 7.72 15.70
CA ARG A 303 8.82 6.43 16.41
C ARG A 303 7.60 5.53 16.31
N ARG A 304 6.44 6.05 15.90
CA ARG A 304 5.20 5.28 15.78
C ARG A 304 4.91 5.00 14.31
N ILE A 305 5.28 3.80 13.87
CA ILE A 305 5.41 3.46 12.46
C ILE A 305 4.34 2.46 12.02
N LEU A 306 3.55 2.82 11.02
CA LEU A 306 2.63 1.91 10.35
C LEU A 306 3.32 1.35 9.10
N VAL A 307 3.58 0.05 9.11
CA VAL A 307 4.20 -0.67 8.00
C VAL A 307 3.12 -1.06 7.00
N GLY A 308 3.23 -0.51 5.78
CA GLY A 308 2.37 -0.79 4.63
C GLY A 308 3.12 -1.47 3.49
N GLY A 309 2.45 -1.60 2.35
CA GLY A 309 2.97 -2.27 1.16
C GLY A 309 2.73 -3.78 1.10
N HIS A 310 3.31 -4.41 0.08
CA HIS A 310 3.11 -5.81 -0.26
C HIS A 310 4.44 -6.54 -0.28
N MET A 311 4.76 -7.22 0.82
CA MET A 311 6.06 -7.86 1.03
C MET A 311 5.94 -9.30 1.55
N ARG A 312 7.05 -10.04 1.46
CA ARG A 312 7.19 -11.42 1.94
C ARG A 312 7.68 -11.48 3.39
N GLN A 313 7.72 -12.67 3.98
CA GLN A 313 7.87 -12.81 5.43
C GLN A 313 9.27 -12.46 5.93
N ALA A 314 10.32 -12.85 5.20
CA ALA A 314 11.69 -12.49 5.59
C ALA A 314 11.89 -10.98 5.54
N THR A 315 11.30 -10.32 4.53
CA THR A 315 11.31 -8.86 4.41
C THR A 315 10.58 -8.21 5.59
N GLY A 316 9.37 -8.67 5.91
CA GLY A 316 8.61 -8.16 7.05
C GLY A 316 9.35 -8.32 8.38
N PHE A 317 10.04 -9.45 8.59
CA PHE A 317 10.86 -9.66 9.77
C PHE A 317 12.02 -8.66 9.85
N LEU A 318 12.76 -8.46 8.75
CA LEU A 318 13.88 -7.50 8.72
C LEU A 318 13.40 -6.07 9.03
N VAL A 319 12.26 -5.66 8.47
CA VAL A 319 11.65 -4.34 8.75
C VAL A 319 11.34 -4.20 10.24
N GLY A 320 10.75 -5.22 10.84
CA GLY A 320 10.55 -5.27 12.28
C GLY A 320 11.87 -5.11 13.05
N SER A 321 12.92 -5.81 12.63
CA SER A 321 14.22 -5.80 13.31
C SER A 321 15.03 -4.53 13.10
N GLU A 322 14.75 -3.69 12.09
CA GLU A 322 15.34 -2.35 12.00
C GLU A 322 14.55 -1.34 12.84
N LEU A 323 13.25 -1.58 13.00
CA LEU A 323 12.35 -0.78 13.84
C LEU A 323 12.21 -1.36 15.25
N ARG A 324 13.30 -1.82 15.90
CA ARG A 324 13.21 -2.55 17.18
C ARG A 324 12.58 -1.73 18.30
N ARG A 325 11.83 -2.40 19.19
CA ARG A 325 11.29 -1.80 20.42
C ARG A 325 12.36 -1.15 21.30
N VAL A 326 13.55 -1.74 21.38
CA VAL A 326 14.65 -1.22 22.21
C VAL A 326 15.24 0.09 21.69
N LEU A 327 15.01 0.41 20.42
CA LEU A 327 15.35 1.71 19.83
C LEU A 327 14.23 2.75 20.02
N GLY A 328 13.18 2.40 20.77
CA GLY A 328 12.06 3.28 21.09
C GLY A 328 10.96 3.32 20.04
N PHE A 329 11.00 2.46 19.03
CA PHE A 329 9.93 2.35 18.04
C PHE A 329 8.70 1.64 18.60
N GLU A 330 7.56 2.01 18.04
CA GLU A 330 6.29 1.30 18.07
C GLU A 330 5.94 0.97 16.61
N VAL A 331 5.53 -0.27 16.35
CA VAL A 331 5.17 -0.70 15.00
C VAL A 331 3.72 -1.16 14.96
N GLY A 332 3.04 -0.83 13.87
CA GLY A 332 1.73 -1.32 13.49
C GLY A 332 1.77 -1.89 12.08
N VAL A 333 0.91 -2.85 11.79
CA VAL A 333 0.69 -3.40 10.45
C VAL A 333 -0.74 -3.88 10.34
N ARG A 334 -1.37 -3.67 9.19
CA ARG A 334 -2.70 -4.23 8.95
C ARG A 334 -2.62 -5.68 8.49
N GLN A 335 -3.37 -6.53 9.18
CA GLN A 335 -3.52 -7.94 8.87
C GLN A 335 -5.01 -8.22 8.68
N GLY A 336 -5.45 -8.19 7.42
CA GLY A 336 -6.88 -8.15 7.09
C GLY A 336 -7.53 -6.87 7.62
N ASP A 337 -8.64 -7.02 8.36
CA ASP A 337 -9.40 -5.91 8.92
C ASP A 337 -8.88 -5.41 10.27
N HIS A 338 -7.84 -6.06 10.81
CA HIS A 338 -7.28 -5.72 12.11
C HIS A 338 -5.95 -4.98 11.97
N LEU A 339 -5.75 -3.99 12.84
CA LEU A 339 -4.43 -3.42 13.10
C LEU A 339 -3.72 -4.29 14.14
N TRP A 340 -2.61 -4.90 13.76
CA TRP A 340 -1.71 -5.59 14.68
C TRP A 340 -0.59 -4.64 15.08
N SER A 341 -0.42 -4.40 16.37
CA SER A 341 0.52 -3.39 16.88
C SER A 341 1.31 -3.87 18.08
N SER A 342 2.55 -3.40 18.20
CA SER A 342 3.39 -3.63 19.38
C SER A 342 2.97 -2.83 20.62
N HIS A 343 2.02 -1.91 20.48
CA HIS A 343 1.36 -1.18 21.57
C HIS A 343 0.28 -2.01 22.28
N GLU A 344 -0.24 -3.05 21.64
CA GLU A 344 -1.19 -3.96 22.29
C GLU A 344 -0.57 -4.58 23.54
N ASN A 345 -1.34 -4.66 24.61
CA ASN A 345 -0.89 -5.38 25.81
C ASN A 345 -0.61 -6.83 25.46
N THR A 346 0.43 -7.40 26.06
CA THR A 346 0.75 -8.82 25.89
C THR A 346 0.23 -9.61 27.07
N THR A 347 -0.27 -10.81 26.78
CA THR A 347 -0.65 -11.81 27.76
C THR A 347 0.22 -13.04 27.57
N PRO A 348 0.32 -13.95 28.57
CA PRO A 348 0.91 -15.26 28.33
C PRO A 348 0.26 -15.93 27.11
N TYR A 349 1.09 -16.53 26.25
CA TYR A 349 0.65 -17.22 25.04
C TYR A 349 1.24 -18.62 25.02
N GLU A 350 0.37 -19.63 24.94
CA GLU A 350 0.79 -21.03 24.98
C GLU A 350 1.31 -21.48 23.60
N LEU A 351 2.47 -22.14 23.64
CA LEU A 351 3.17 -22.67 22.47
C LEU A 351 3.32 -24.18 22.63
N ASP A 352 2.99 -24.92 21.58
CA ASP A 352 3.42 -26.29 21.41
C ASP A 352 4.79 -26.27 20.72
N VAL A 353 5.80 -26.79 21.41
CA VAL A 353 7.18 -26.82 20.93
C VAL A 353 7.61 -28.27 20.78
N SER A 354 8.08 -28.63 19.59
CA SER A 354 8.69 -29.93 19.33
C SER A 354 10.17 -29.77 19.00
N ASP A 355 11.00 -30.57 19.68
CA ASP A 355 12.44 -30.58 19.49
C ASP A 355 12.85 -31.80 18.68
N ARG A 356 13.59 -31.58 17.59
CA ARG A 356 14.16 -32.65 16.75
C ARG A 356 15.69 -32.52 16.72
N PRO A 357 16.42 -33.32 17.52
CA PRO A 357 17.88 -33.37 17.45
C PRO A 357 18.34 -33.88 16.08
N ILE A 358 19.28 -33.16 15.46
CA ILE A 358 19.91 -33.51 14.17
C ILE A 358 21.40 -33.82 14.36
N GLY A 359 22.08 -33.04 15.22
CA GLY A 359 23.51 -33.22 15.51
C GLY A 359 24.45 -32.84 14.36
N ALA A 360 24.02 -31.98 13.43
CA ALA A 360 24.80 -31.59 12.24
C ALA A 360 25.73 -30.38 12.46
N GLY A 361 25.68 -29.71 13.60
CA GLY A 361 26.57 -28.60 13.94
C GLY A 361 26.15 -27.85 15.22
N PRO A 362 26.73 -26.67 15.50
CA PRO A 362 26.48 -25.91 16.74
C PRO A 362 25.24 -25.01 16.71
N ASP A 363 24.64 -24.79 15.54
CA ASP A 363 23.54 -23.85 15.36
C ASP A 363 22.20 -24.46 15.77
N ILE A 364 21.14 -23.65 15.72
CA ILE A 364 19.76 -24.10 15.93
C ILE A 364 18.86 -23.61 14.80
N ALA A 365 17.92 -24.44 14.35
CA ALA A 365 16.85 -23.99 13.47
C ALA A 365 15.57 -23.75 14.27
N LEU A 366 14.85 -22.68 13.92
CA LEU A 366 13.56 -22.33 14.49
C LEU A 366 12.53 -22.19 13.36
N ILE A 367 11.54 -23.07 13.37
CA ILE A 367 10.39 -23.04 12.45
C ILE A 367 9.19 -22.48 13.21
N VAL A 368 8.67 -21.34 12.76
CA VAL A 368 7.46 -20.72 13.31
C VAL A 368 6.27 -21.11 12.44
N ASN A 369 5.52 -22.13 12.89
CA ASN A 369 4.46 -22.81 12.15
C ASN A 369 3.07 -22.33 12.59
N VAL A 370 2.51 -21.36 11.87
CA VAL A 370 1.27 -20.67 12.28
C VAL A 370 0.17 -20.73 11.23
N ALA A 371 0.45 -20.42 9.97
CA ALA A 371 -0.60 -20.26 8.96
C ALA A 371 -1.00 -21.56 8.27
N ALA A 372 -0.07 -22.49 8.09
CA ALA A 372 -0.27 -23.78 7.44
C ALA A 372 0.62 -24.81 8.14
N ASN A 373 0.21 -26.08 8.15
CA ASN A 373 1.02 -27.15 8.72
C ASN A 373 2.07 -27.62 7.70
N ALA A 374 3.17 -26.87 7.58
CA ALA A 374 4.24 -27.13 6.61
C ALA A 374 5.63 -27.24 7.27
N ALA A 375 5.67 -27.44 8.58
CA ALA A 375 6.92 -27.53 9.33
C ALA A 375 7.80 -28.70 8.88
N ASP A 376 7.20 -29.84 8.51
CA ASP A 376 7.97 -31.01 8.06
C ASP A 376 8.73 -30.73 6.76
N VAL A 377 8.14 -29.96 5.84
CA VAL A 377 8.79 -29.55 4.58
C VAL A 377 10.05 -28.71 4.88
N ALA A 378 9.93 -27.71 5.77
CA ALA A 378 11.07 -26.91 6.19
C ALA A 378 12.13 -27.78 6.90
N ALA A 379 11.72 -28.70 7.77
CA ALA A 379 12.63 -29.58 8.49
C ALA A 379 13.39 -30.55 7.55
N GLU A 380 12.73 -31.06 6.50
CA GLU A 380 13.36 -31.85 5.45
C GLU A 380 14.34 -31.01 4.63
N TRP A 381 13.94 -29.80 4.22
CA TRP A 381 14.84 -28.89 3.50
C TRP A 381 16.10 -28.56 4.31
N ILE A 382 15.97 -28.25 5.62
CA ILE A 382 17.10 -27.96 6.51
C ILE A 382 18.12 -29.11 6.52
N GLN A 383 17.65 -30.35 6.59
CA GLN A 383 18.52 -31.54 6.59
C GLN A 383 19.20 -31.73 5.22
N ASN A 384 18.43 -31.59 4.13
CA ASN A 384 18.94 -31.76 2.77
C ASN A 384 19.95 -30.67 2.36
N ALA A 385 19.72 -29.43 2.81
CA ALA A 385 20.63 -28.30 2.62
C ALA A 385 21.92 -28.42 3.44
N GLY A 386 21.96 -29.33 4.43
CA GLY A 386 23.15 -29.57 5.26
C GLY A 386 23.49 -28.40 6.17
N LEU A 387 22.48 -27.65 6.65
CA LEU A 387 22.73 -26.56 7.60
C LEU A 387 23.38 -27.11 8.88
N PRO A 388 24.33 -26.38 9.51
CA PRO A 388 25.13 -26.85 10.64
C PRO A 388 24.33 -26.78 11.97
N VAL A 389 23.13 -27.37 11.99
CA VAL A 389 22.20 -27.29 13.12
C VAL A 389 22.28 -28.51 14.04
N SER A 390 22.36 -28.26 15.34
CA SER A 390 22.26 -29.30 16.37
C SER A 390 20.84 -29.81 16.52
N THR A 391 19.86 -28.91 16.45
CA THR A 391 18.45 -29.16 16.78
C THR A 391 17.55 -28.29 15.91
N ILE A 392 16.41 -28.85 15.50
CA ILE A 392 15.30 -28.10 14.89
C ILE A 392 14.21 -27.95 15.95
N LEU A 393 13.83 -26.70 16.24
CA LEU A 393 12.69 -26.35 17.07
C LEU A 393 11.51 -25.98 16.16
N THR A 394 10.40 -26.69 16.28
CA THR A 394 9.15 -26.29 15.62
C THR A 394 8.21 -25.72 16.66
N VAL A 395 7.70 -24.53 16.40
CA VAL A 395 6.80 -23.79 17.28
C VAL A 395 5.46 -23.63 16.61
N THR A 396 4.43 -24.15 17.24
CA THR A 396 3.05 -24.02 16.78
C THR A 396 2.22 -23.38 17.92
N PRO A 397 1.27 -22.48 17.64
CA PRO A 397 0.30 -22.07 18.65
C PRO A 397 -0.41 -23.29 19.24
N ALA A 398 -0.67 -23.33 20.54
CA ALA A 398 -1.33 -24.50 21.19
C ALA A 398 -2.73 -24.83 20.60
N ARG A 399 -3.33 -23.89 19.87
CA ARG A 399 -4.58 -24.08 19.12
C ARG A 399 -4.40 -24.75 17.75
N GLY A 400 -3.16 -25.11 17.40
CA GLY A 400 -2.75 -25.60 16.08
C GLY A 400 -2.42 -24.48 15.08
N ALA A 401 -1.94 -24.89 13.91
CA ALA A 401 -1.73 -24.03 12.76
C ALA A 401 -3.03 -23.88 11.95
N GLY A 402 -3.24 -22.70 11.36
CA GLY A 402 -4.37 -22.40 10.48
C GLY A 402 -4.99 -21.02 10.72
N PRO A 403 -6.11 -20.71 10.02
CA PRO A 403 -6.76 -19.39 10.08
C PRO A 403 -7.22 -18.94 11.47
N SER A 404 -7.46 -19.89 12.39
CA SER A 404 -7.88 -19.62 13.77
C SER A 404 -6.72 -19.52 14.76
N ALA A 405 -5.47 -19.68 14.30
CA ALA A 405 -4.30 -19.74 15.16
C ALA A 405 -4.03 -18.40 15.86
N VAL A 406 -4.34 -17.27 15.22
CA VAL A 406 -4.17 -15.92 15.77
C VAL A 406 -5.48 -15.14 15.60
N THR A 407 -6.19 -14.93 16.71
CA THR A 407 -7.59 -14.45 16.68
C THR A 407 -7.77 -12.97 16.94
N SER A 408 -6.74 -12.28 17.43
CA SER A 408 -6.83 -10.86 17.79
C SER A 408 -5.46 -10.17 17.71
N PRO A 409 -5.42 -8.82 17.67
CA PRO A 409 -4.19 -8.05 17.78
C PRO A 409 -3.36 -8.39 19.03
N VAL A 410 -4.03 -8.53 20.18
CA VAL A 410 -3.39 -8.94 21.46
C VAL A 410 -2.75 -10.33 21.33
N ALA A 411 -3.45 -11.29 20.71
CA ALA A 411 -2.91 -12.63 20.47
C ALA A 411 -1.67 -12.59 19.55
N ALA A 412 -1.68 -11.77 18.50
CA ALA A 412 -0.56 -11.62 17.59
C ALA A 412 0.69 -11.07 18.29
N ASN A 413 0.54 -9.99 19.07
CA ASN A 413 1.65 -9.40 19.82
C ASN A 413 2.18 -10.35 20.90
N SER A 414 1.28 -11.06 21.60
CA SER A 414 1.63 -12.04 22.62
C SER A 414 2.39 -13.23 22.04
N LEU A 415 1.97 -13.73 20.87
CA LEU A 415 2.65 -14.81 20.16
C LEU A 415 4.07 -14.40 19.74
N ALA A 416 4.25 -13.20 19.17
CA ALA A 416 5.57 -12.69 18.79
C ALA A 416 6.53 -12.65 19.99
N VAL A 417 6.05 -12.16 21.14
CA VAL A 417 6.81 -12.10 22.40
C VAL A 417 7.16 -13.49 22.93
N ALA A 418 6.22 -14.44 22.88
CA ALA A 418 6.43 -15.81 23.34
C ALA A 418 7.46 -16.57 22.48
N VAL A 419 7.38 -16.45 21.15
CA VAL A 419 8.34 -17.06 20.22
C VAL A 419 9.74 -16.49 20.46
N ARG A 420 9.88 -15.17 20.60
CA ARG A 420 11.16 -14.54 20.93
C ARG A 420 11.71 -15.01 22.28
N ASP A 421 10.88 -15.17 23.31
CA ASP A 421 11.37 -15.71 24.60
C ASP A 421 11.82 -17.16 24.50
N LEU A 422 11.19 -17.97 23.65
CA LEU A 422 11.67 -19.32 23.35
C LEU A 422 13.03 -19.28 22.62
N ALA A 423 13.19 -18.41 21.61
CA ALA A 423 14.45 -18.23 20.90
C ALA A 423 15.58 -17.82 21.87
N ARG A 424 15.31 -16.91 22.81
CA ARG A 424 16.27 -16.49 23.84
C ARG A 424 16.76 -17.62 24.74
N ARG A 425 15.92 -18.61 25.05
CA ARG A 425 16.34 -19.79 25.84
C ARG A 425 17.41 -20.62 25.13
N HIS A 426 17.53 -20.45 23.80
CA HIS A 426 18.46 -21.15 22.94
C HIS A 426 19.58 -20.24 22.40
N SER A 427 19.74 -19.02 22.94
CA SER A 427 20.77 -18.07 22.50
C SER A 427 22.20 -18.47 22.87
N ARG A 428 22.41 -19.67 23.42
CA ARG A 428 23.74 -20.28 23.60
C ARG A 428 24.26 -20.94 22.32
N ALA A 429 23.39 -21.20 21.35
CA ALA A 429 23.81 -21.61 20.01
C ALA A 429 24.64 -20.49 19.36
N GLU A 430 25.53 -20.86 18.44
CA GLU A 430 26.34 -19.88 17.71
C GLU A 430 25.43 -19.01 16.83
N ASN A 431 24.63 -19.62 15.95
CA ASN A 431 23.65 -18.91 15.13
C ASN A 431 22.25 -19.56 15.21
N MET A 432 21.25 -18.81 14.77
CA MET A 432 19.87 -19.27 14.62
C MET A 432 19.43 -19.18 13.15
N HIS A 433 18.85 -20.25 12.62
CA HIS A 433 18.22 -20.28 11.30
C HIS A 433 16.70 -20.18 11.45
N LEU A 434 16.10 -19.06 11.03
CA LEU A 434 14.69 -18.76 11.22
C LEU A 434 13.88 -19.00 9.93
N PHE A 435 12.84 -19.82 10.06
CA PHE A 435 11.87 -20.13 9.00
C PHE A 435 10.48 -19.70 9.46
N LEU A 436 9.84 -18.83 8.69
CA LEU A 436 8.53 -18.26 9.02
C LEU A 436 7.47 -18.90 8.13
N ILE A 437 6.42 -19.47 8.74
CA ILE A 437 5.27 -20.04 8.04
C ILE A 437 4.02 -19.42 8.67
N GLY A 438 3.67 -18.21 8.24
CA GLY A 438 2.72 -17.40 9.02
C GLY A 438 2.16 -16.16 8.31
N PRO A 439 1.36 -15.37 9.03
CA PRO A 439 0.93 -14.06 8.56
C PRO A 439 2.09 -13.07 8.51
N LEU A 440 2.10 -12.18 7.53
CA LEU A 440 3.09 -11.09 7.41
C LEU A 440 3.14 -10.23 8.69
N GLY A 441 1.98 -9.92 9.27
CA GLY A 441 1.92 -9.11 10.48
C GLY A 441 2.66 -9.74 11.67
N LEU A 442 2.69 -11.07 11.75
CA LEU A 442 3.45 -11.77 12.79
C LEU A 442 4.96 -11.64 12.54
N ALA A 443 5.42 -11.74 11.29
CA ALA A 443 6.84 -11.59 10.95
C ALA A 443 7.37 -10.22 11.38
N ILE A 444 6.62 -9.15 11.10
CA ILE A 444 6.97 -7.77 11.50
C ILE A 444 7.01 -7.63 13.02
N LEU A 445 5.98 -8.08 13.74
CA LEU A 445 5.97 -8.02 15.21
C LEU A 445 7.09 -8.86 15.82
N LEU A 446 7.38 -10.03 15.25
CA LEU A 446 8.46 -10.89 15.73
C LEU A 446 9.82 -10.22 15.59
N GLY A 447 10.13 -9.69 14.40
CA GLY A 447 11.35 -8.91 14.16
C GLY A 447 11.46 -7.70 15.09
N HIS A 448 10.36 -7.00 15.33
CA HIS A 448 10.29 -5.84 16.24
C HIS A 448 10.67 -6.17 17.69
N HIS A 449 10.27 -7.35 18.15
CA HIS A 449 10.62 -7.85 19.49
C HIS A 449 11.96 -8.58 19.53
N TRP A 450 12.61 -8.82 18.37
CA TRP A 450 13.78 -9.68 18.20
C TRP A 450 15.07 -9.07 18.76
N ASN A 451 15.17 -9.01 20.09
CA ASN A 451 16.30 -8.45 20.80
C ASN A 451 16.93 -9.49 21.74
N ARG A 452 18.25 -9.46 21.92
CA ARG A 452 19.02 -10.42 22.75
C ARG A 452 18.83 -11.88 22.30
N VAL A 453 18.73 -12.09 21.00
CA VAL A 453 18.79 -13.41 20.36
C VAL A 453 20.16 -13.48 19.67
N THR A 454 20.71 -14.68 19.46
CA THR A 454 21.96 -14.78 18.70
C THR A 454 21.76 -14.33 17.23
N THR A 455 22.85 -14.17 16.49
CA THR A 455 22.83 -13.86 15.06
C THR A 455 21.85 -14.78 14.34
N THR A 456 20.89 -14.18 13.65
CA THR A 456 19.76 -14.89 13.05
C THR A 456 19.82 -14.81 11.53
N HIS A 457 19.92 -15.95 10.87
CA HIS A 457 19.77 -16.12 9.43
C HIS A 457 18.30 -16.37 9.11
N VAL A 458 17.67 -15.43 8.42
CA VAL A 458 16.25 -15.47 8.06
C VAL A 458 16.10 -16.02 6.65
N TYR A 459 15.26 -17.03 6.51
CA TYR A 459 15.02 -17.71 5.24
C TYR A 459 13.67 -17.30 4.64
N GLU A 460 13.65 -17.08 3.33
CA GLU A 460 12.44 -16.84 2.55
C GLU A 460 12.07 -18.11 1.79
N HIS A 461 10.77 -18.44 1.77
CA HIS A 461 10.24 -19.59 1.03
C HIS A 461 10.11 -19.23 -0.45
N LEU A 462 10.76 -19.99 -1.33
CA LEU A 462 10.79 -19.75 -2.78
C LEU A 462 9.62 -20.37 -3.56
N GLY A 463 8.63 -20.94 -2.86
CA GLY A 463 7.62 -21.79 -3.47
C GLY A 463 8.06 -23.24 -3.54
N ALA A 464 7.09 -24.14 -3.77
CA ALA A 464 7.28 -25.59 -3.64
C ALA A 464 7.92 -25.94 -2.27
N ASP A 465 9.08 -26.63 -2.27
CA ASP A 465 9.77 -27.10 -1.07
C ASP A 465 11.14 -26.43 -0.87
N ASP A 466 11.37 -25.26 -1.46
CA ASP A 466 12.69 -24.59 -1.47
C ASP A 466 12.74 -23.29 -0.65
N TYR A 467 13.93 -22.97 -0.15
CA TYR A 467 14.21 -21.79 0.67
C TYR A 467 15.52 -21.12 0.26
N ALA A 468 15.61 -19.81 0.46
CA ALA A 468 16.86 -19.08 0.35
C ALA A 468 17.16 -18.31 1.64
N HIS A 469 18.43 -18.25 2.02
CA HIS A 469 18.88 -17.30 3.02
C HIS A 469 18.70 -15.88 2.45
N ALA A 470 17.79 -15.13 3.04
CA ALA A 470 17.46 -13.78 2.61
C ALA A 470 18.25 -12.75 3.42
N PHE A 471 18.18 -12.79 4.75
CA PHE A 471 18.74 -11.73 5.58
C PHE A 471 19.47 -12.27 6.81
N THR A 472 20.53 -11.58 7.22
CA THR A 472 21.19 -11.77 8.51
C THR A 472 20.78 -10.63 9.43
N VAL A 473 20.32 -10.96 10.63
CA VAL A 473 20.03 -10.00 11.71
C VAL A 473 21.02 -10.24 12.84
N ASP A 474 21.86 -9.24 13.12
CA ASP A 474 22.86 -9.30 14.17
C ASP A 474 22.23 -9.26 15.58
N ALA A 475 22.92 -9.90 16.51
CA ALA A 475 22.50 -10.17 17.89
C ALA A 475 22.17 -8.93 18.75
#